data_AF-A0A4Q7L585-F1
#
_entry.id   AF-A0A4Q7L585-F1
#
_cell.length_a   1.000
_cell.length_b   1.000
_cell.length_c   1.000
_cell.angle_alpha   90.00
_cell.angle_beta   90.00
_cell.angle_gamma   90.00
#
_symmetry.space_group_name_H-M   'P 1'
#
loop_
_entity.id
_entity.type
_entity.pdbx_description
1 polymer ?
#
loop_
_entity_poly.entity_id
_entity_poly.type
_entity_poly.pdbx_seq_one_letter_code
_entity_poly.pdbx_strand_id
1 'polypeptide(L)'
;MAITDLTYFIDVVDKITNVASMSEDGTPIPPVSAADADITIGKSRLVNRLCESVPEIAVEDLLLGSQYWIAKGGISGLPPTDPVLHGEKLVEPAEMVPATKPFGVGLFTSTGVLGTQGMWRIYLDLNRDSTLHPRPWHVWSVVPRPGVVVREITSATEWVELVESYPVSTGELTYPDWSRIAEDVDAVHMTARAVAATQGLYFESRRGIVAPTYWGLESTLWLRWSFSDQSLVEVVD
;
A
#
# COMPACT_ATOMS: atom_id res chain seq x y z
N MET A 1 -23.36 -3.62 5.79
CA MET A 1 -22.85 -2.31 6.27
C MET A 1 -21.35 -2.24 6.08
N ALA A 2 -20.58 -3.14 6.71
CA ALA A 2 -19.11 -3.15 6.62
C ALA A 2 -18.55 -3.17 5.17
N ILE A 3 -19.06 -4.06 4.29
CA ILE A 3 -18.60 -4.10 2.89
C ILE A 3 -18.93 -2.81 2.12
N THR A 4 -20.04 -2.15 2.46
CA THR A 4 -20.45 -0.88 1.87
C THR A 4 -19.52 0.25 2.28
N ASP A 5 -19.13 0.30 3.56
CA ASP A 5 -18.15 1.27 4.06
C ASP A 5 -16.78 1.05 3.42
N LEU A 6 -16.35 -0.21 3.26
CA LEU A 6 -15.10 -0.55 2.60
C LEU A 6 -15.09 -0.11 1.12
N THR A 7 -16.17 -0.41 0.39
CA THR A 7 -16.33 0.00 -1.01
C THR A 7 -16.34 1.52 -1.13
N TYR A 8 -17.05 2.22 -0.25
CA TYR A 8 -17.12 3.67 -0.25
C TYR A 8 -15.77 4.31 0.10
N PHE A 9 -15.01 3.73 1.02
CA PHE A 9 -13.65 4.17 1.31
C PHE A 9 -12.74 4.06 0.11
N ILE A 10 -12.78 2.94 -0.61
CA ILE A 10 -11.98 2.74 -1.83
C ILE A 10 -12.32 3.82 -2.86
N ASP A 11 -13.61 4.08 -3.11
CA ASP A 11 -14.06 5.13 -4.03
C ASP A 11 -13.59 6.54 -3.59
N VAL A 12 -13.62 6.83 -2.29
CA VAL A 12 -13.12 8.12 -1.76
C VAL A 12 -11.61 8.25 -1.96
N VAL A 13 -10.83 7.23 -1.63
CA VAL A 13 -9.36 7.28 -1.74
C VAL A 13 -8.90 7.30 -3.20
N ASP A 14 -9.55 6.56 -4.10
CA ASP A 14 -9.24 6.57 -5.53
C ASP A 14 -9.43 7.97 -6.16
N LYS A 15 -10.38 8.76 -5.64
CA LYS A 15 -10.58 10.16 -6.05
C LYS A 15 -9.50 11.11 -5.54
N ILE A 16 -8.66 10.68 -4.59
CA ILE A 16 -7.49 11.44 -4.13
C ILE A 16 -6.35 11.18 -5.12
N THR A 17 -6.44 11.84 -6.27
CA THR A 17 -5.46 11.72 -7.36
C THR A 17 -4.44 12.85 -7.38
N ASN A 18 -4.59 13.85 -6.49
CA ASN A 18 -3.76 15.04 -6.58
C ASN A 18 -2.41 14.80 -5.92
N VAL A 19 -1.41 14.52 -6.76
CA VAL A 19 0.02 14.41 -6.39
C VAL A 19 0.72 15.76 -6.52
N ALA A 20 0.01 16.81 -6.91
CA ALA A 20 0.62 18.07 -7.26
C ALA A 20 1.34 18.66 -6.03
N SER A 21 2.61 19.01 -6.22
CA SER A 21 3.36 19.84 -5.26
C SER A 21 2.82 21.26 -5.20
N MET A 22 1.87 21.60 -6.08
CA MET A 22 1.31 22.93 -6.28
C MET A 22 -0.22 22.83 -6.23
N SER A 23 -0.84 23.77 -5.55
CA SER A 23 -2.28 24.02 -5.60
C SER A 23 -2.73 24.49 -7.00
N GLU A 24 -4.05 24.60 -7.19
CA GLU A 24 -4.65 25.13 -8.42
C GLU A 24 -4.23 26.58 -8.74
N ASP A 25 -3.85 27.36 -7.73
CA ASP A 25 -3.33 28.73 -7.89
C ASP A 25 -1.81 28.79 -8.06
N GLY A 26 -1.13 27.65 -8.16
CA GLY A 26 0.32 27.56 -8.38
C GLY A 26 1.15 27.87 -7.14
N THR A 27 0.57 27.79 -5.94
CA THR A 27 1.30 27.89 -4.68
C THR A 27 1.76 26.51 -4.20
N PRO A 28 2.98 26.36 -3.67
CA PRO A 28 3.41 25.08 -3.12
C PRO A 28 2.49 24.63 -1.98
N ILE A 29 2.04 23.38 -2.02
CA ILE A 29 1.27 22.81 -0.90
C ILE A 29 2.23 22.66 0.28
N PRO A 30 1.99 23.34 1.42
CA PRO A 30 2.91 23.27 2.54
C PRO A 30 2.91 21.87 3.17
N PRO A 31 4.05 21.40 3.69
CA PRO A 31 4.07 20.17 4.47
C PRO A 31 3.22 20.35 5.73
N VAL A 32 2.64 19.24 6.19
CA VAL A 32 1.83 19.18 7.40
C VAL A 32 2.53 18.32 8.46
N SER A 33 2.12 18.49 9.72
CA SER A 33 2.52 17.59 10.79
C SER A 33 1.84 16.22 10.60
N ALA A 34 2.62 15.14 10.68
CA ALA A 34 2.09 13.78 10.63
C ALA A 34 1.09 13.50 11.76
N ALA A 35 1.36 14.03 12.97
CA ALA A 35 0.44 13.93 14.10
C ALA A 35 -0.88 14.67 13.84
N ASP A 36 -0.86 15.81 13.15
CA ASP A 36 -2.09 16.55 12.81
C ASP A 36 -2.92 15.80 11.77
N ALA A 37 -2.26 15.12 10.81
CA ALA A 37 -2.94 14.24 9.87
C ALA A 37 -3.61 13.07 10.59
N ASP A 38 -2.91 12.43 11.54
CA ASP A 38 -3.46 11.34 12.36
C ASP A 38 -4.66 11.79 13.21
N ILE A 39 -4.58 12.98 13.83
CA ILE A 39 -5.69 13.59 14.58
C ILE A 39 -6.87 13.88 13.65
N THR A 40 -6.62 14.36 12.43
CA THR A 40 -7.65 14.69 11.46
C THR A 40 -8.36 13.43 10.98
N ILE A 41 -7.61 12.38 10.64
CA ILE A 41 -8.18 11.10 10.24
C ILE A 41 -8.92 10.43 11.40
N GLY A 42 -8.46 10.56 12.64
CA GLY A 42 -9.20 10.07 13.82
C GLY A 42 -10.58 10.72 14.04
N LYS A 43 -10.84 11.88 13.40
CA LYS A 43 -12.17 12.53 13.40
C LYS A 43 -13.05 12.10 12.24
N SER A 44 -12.52 11.35 11.28
CA SER A 44 -13.27 10.86 10.11
C SER A 44 -14.27 9.79 10.53
N ARG A 45 -15.56 10.06 10.30
CA ARG A 45 -16.63 9.09 10.55
C ARG A 45 -16.46 7.83 9.72
N LEU A 46 -16.02 7.96 8.46
CA LEU A 46 -15.83 6.82 7.58
C LEU A 46 -14.71 5.90 8.09
N VAL A 47 -13.55 6.48 8.42
CA VAL A 47 -12.40 5.71 8.91
C VAL A 47 -12.73 5.06 10.25
N ASN A 48 -13.38 5.76 11.17
CA ASN A 48 -13.76 5.17 12.46
C ASN A 48 -14.74 4.00 12.30
N ARG A 49 -15.72 4.09 11.39
CA ARG A 49 -16.59 2.95 11.09
C ARG A 49 -15.83 1.77 10.48
N LEU A 50 -14.80 2.01 9.67
CA LEU A 50 -13.94 0.94 9.15
C LEU A 50 -13.15 0.29 10.28
N CYS A 51 -12.52 1.08 11.15
CA CYS A 51 -11.81 0.56 12.32
C CYS A 51 -12.72 -0.29 13.22
N GLU A 52 -14.01 0.07 13.35
CA GLU A 52 -14.98 -0.70 14.13
C GLU A 52 -15.47 -1.98 13.42
N SER A 53 -15.56 -1.96 12.09
CA SER A 53 -16.25 -3.02 11.32
C SER A 53 -15.32 -4.01 10.63
N VAL A 54 -14.09 -3.60 10.34
CA VAL A 54 -13.02 -4.37 9.68
C VAL A 54 -11.64 -3.94 10.21
N PRO A 55 -11.39 -4.06 11.52
CA PRO A 55 -10.14 -3.62 12.15
C PRO A 55 -8.89 -4.26 11.52
N GLU A 56 -9.00 -5.48 11.00
CA GLU A 56 -7.91 -6.30 10.43
C GLU A 56 -7.24 -5.67 9.21
N ILE A 57 -7.90 -4.72 8.54
CA ILE A 57 -7.32 -3.93 7.44
C ILE A 57 -7.19 -2.45 7.77
N ALA A 58 -7.87 -2.00 8.81
CA ALA A 58 -7.99 -0.58 9.12
C ALA A 58 -6.96 -0.12 10.14
N VAL A 59 -6.65 -0.92 11.16
CA VAL A 59 -5.82 -0.47 12.29
C VAL A 59 -5.01 -1.56 12.98
N GLU A 60 -5.39 -2.83 12.83
CA GLU A 60 -4.65 -3.96 13.42
C GLU A 60 -3.45 -4.37 12.57
N ASP A 61 -2.59 -5.18 13.19
CA ASP A 61 -1.47 -5.83 12.52
C ASP A 61 -1.95 -6.73 11.38
N LEU A 62 -1.06 -7.00 10.43
CA LEU A 62 -1.35 -7.81 9.25
C LEU A 62 -1.92 -9.19 9.61
N LEU A 63 -3.10 -9.50 9.09
CA LEU A 63 -3.68 -10.85 9.18
C LEU A 63 -2.99 -11.81 8.18
N LEU A 64 -1.88 -12.42 8.61
CA LEU A 64 -1.06 -13.33 7.80
C LEU A 64 -1.85 -14.49 7.16
N GLY A 65 -2.93 -14.95 7.80
CA GLY A 65 -3.75 -16.07 7.33
C GLY A 65 -4.68 -15.78 6.15
N SER A 66 -4.75 -14.53 5.68
CA SER A 66 -5.70 -14.11 4.64
C SER A 66 -5.05 -13.18 3.61
N GLN A 67 -3.93 -13.58 3.03
CA GLN A 67 -3.18 -12.76 2.08
C GLN A 67 -3.44 -13.16 0.63
N TYR A 68 -3.70 -12.18 -0.22
CA TYR A 68 -4.00 -12.38 -1.63
C TYR A 68 -3.13 -11.52 -2.54
N TRP A 69 -2.58 -12.14 -3.58
CA TRP A 69 -1.92 -11.46 -4.70
C TRP A 69 -2.83 -11.49 -5.92
N ILE A 70 -2.84 -10.40 -6.70
CA ILE A 70 -3.63 -10.29 -7.93
C ILE A 70 -2.73 -9.87 -9.09
N ALA A 71 -2.55 -10.76 -10.07
CA ALA A 71 -1.90 -10.44 -11.33
C ALA A 71 -2.93 -9.80 -12.26
N LYS A 72 -2.69 -8.54 -12.67
CA LYS A 72 -3.74 -7.68 -13.25
C LYS A 72 -3.64 -7.44 -14.76
N GLY A 73 -2.64 -8.02 -15.43
CA GLY A 73 -2.29 -7.71 -16.83
C GLY A 73 -1.91 -6.23 -17.03
N GLY A 74 -0.74 -5.91 -17.59
CA GLY A 74 -0.40 -4.49 -17.78
C GLY A 74 0.89 -4.22 -18.56
N ILE A 75 0.91 -3.08 -19.24
CA ILE A 75 1.94 -2.54 -20.14
C ILE A 75 3.34 -2.58 -19.48
N SER A 76 4.39 -2.76 -20.30
CA SER A 76 5.81 -2.70 -19.92
C SER A 76 6.11 -1.69 -18.79
N GLY A 77 6.69 -2.16 -17.69
CA GLY A 77 7.03 -1.34 -16.51
C GLY A 77 6.22 -1.65 -15.23
N LEU A 78 5.24 -2.54 -15.28
CA LEU A 78 4.54 -3.08 -14.11
C LEU A 78 4.87 -4.57 -13.89
N PRO A 79 4.92 -5.07 -12.63
CA PRO A 79 5.23 -6.48 -12.31
C PRO A 79 4.15 -7.45 -12.83
N PRO A 80 4.46 -8.76 -12.94
CA PRO A 80 4.47 -9.46 -14.22
C PRO A 80 3.09 -9.71 -14.85
N THR A 81 3.08 -9.65 -16.19
CA THR A 81 2.04 -10.19 -17.10
C THR A 81 1.89 -11.71 -17.01
N ASP A 82 2.73 -12.34 -16.21
CA ASP A 82 2.82 -13.78 -16.06
C ASP A 82 1.85 -14.22 -14.95
N PRO A 83 0.85 -15.04 -15.28
CA PRO A 83 -0.15 -15.48 -14.31
C PRO A 83 0.43 -16.42 -13.25
N VAL A 84 1.71 -16.79 -13.36
CA VAL A 84 2.36 -17.74 -12.47
C VAL A 84 3.20 -17.04 -11.41
N LEU A 85 2.79 -17.19 -10.16
CA LEU A 85 3.50 -16.69 -8.99
C LEU A 85 4.71 -17.61 -8.67
N HIS A 86 5.92 -17.07 -8.75
CA HIS A 86 7.16 -17.79 -8.41
C HIS A 86 8.16 -16.85 -7.74
N GLY A 87 8.85 -17.34 -6.71
CA GLY A 87 9.85 -16.55 -5.97
C GLY A 87 11.03 -16.08 -6.83
N GLU A 88 11.42 -16.84 -7.85
CA GLU A 88 12.49 -16.45 -8.80
C GLU A 88 12.14 -15.19 -9.61
N LYS A 89 10.86 -14.82 -9.69
CA LYS A 89 10.40 -13.61 -10.38
C LYS A 89 10.26 -12.41 -9.45
N LEU A 90 10.45 -12.60 -8.15
CA LEU A 90 10.42 -11.51 -7.19
C LEU A 90 11.68 -10.67 -7.39
N VAL A 91 11.48 -9.41 -7.72
CA VAL A 91 12.57 -8.44 -7.85
C VAL A 91 12.84 -7.87 -6.46
N GLU A 92 14.02 -8.09 -5.91
CA GLU A 92 14.42 -7.50 -4.63
C GLU A 92 14.82 -6.02 -4.82
N PRO A 93 14.64 -5.17 -3.80
CA PRO A 93 15.03 -3.76 -3.87
C PRO A 93 16.57 -3.64 -3.88
N ALA A 94 17.19 -3.64 -5.05
CA ALA A 94 18.61 -3.36 -5.23
C ALA A 94 18.80 -2.14 -6.13
N GLU A 95 19.57 -1.15 -5.67
CA GLU A 95 19.96 0.06 -6.43
C GLU A 95 18.77 0.78 -7.10
N MET A 96 17.68 0.95 -6.35
CA MET A 96 16.46 1.59 -6.85
C MET A 96 16.53 3.11 -6.85
N VAL A 97 15.82 3.72 -7.79
CA VAL A 97 15.49 5.15 -7.73
C VAL A 97 14.60 5.40 -6.49
N PRO A 98 14.86 6.46 -5.69
CA PRO A 98 14.04 6.80 -4.53
C PRO A 98 12.55 6.94 -4.89
N ALA A 99 11.70 6.22 -4.15
CA ALA A 99 10.26 6.19 -4.40
C ALA A 99 9.49 5.98 -3.09
N THR A 100 8.32 6.61 -2.96
CA THR A 100 7.45 6.42 -1.79
C THR A 100 6.72 5.09 -1.81
N LYS A 101 6.44 4.54 -3.00
CA LYS A 101 5.99 3.16 -3.22
C LYS A 101 6.84 2.54 -4.33
N PRO A 102 7.59 1.46 -4.07
CA PRO A 102 8.54 0.90 -5.02
C PRO A 102 7.84 -0.03 -6.01
N PHE A 103 7.08 0.55 -6.94
CA PHE A 103 6.43 -0.24 -8.00
C PHE A 103 7.45 -1.05 -8.80
N GLY A 104 7.11 -2.28 -9.15
CA GLY A 104 8.00 -3.20 -9.87
C GLY A 104 8.96 -4.00 -8.98
N VAL A 105 8.94 -3.77 -7.67
CA VAL A 105 9.77 -4.47 -6.70
C VAL A 105 8.91 -5.17 -5.65
N GLY A 106 9.41 -6.31 -5.17
CA GLY A 106 8.74 -7.16 -4.22
C GLY A 106 7.45 -7.78 -4.76
N LEU A 107 6.59 -8.21 -3.83
CA LEU A 107 5.25 -8.67 -4.11
C LEU A 107 4.25 -7.87 -3.27
N PHE A 108 3.21 -7.33 -3.90
CA PHE A 108 2.13 -6.64 -3.18
C PHE A 108 0.95 -7.58 -2.95
N THR A 109 0.58 -7.79 -1.68
CA THR A 109 -0.64 -8.50 -1.30
C THR A 109 -1.65 -7.54 -0.66
N SER A 110 -2.90 -7.99 -0.59
CA SER A 110 -3.97 -7.36 0.18
C SER A 110 -4.59 -8.39 1.12
N THR A 111 -5.07 -7.91 2.25
CA THR A 111 -5.68 -8.76 3.27
C THR A 111 -7.16 -9.00 2.95
N GLY A 112 -7.55 -10.26 2.78
CA GLY A 112 -8.94 -10.65 2.55
C GLY A 112 -9.77 -10.55 3.82
N VAL A 113 -10.85 -9.78 3.76
CA VAL A 113 -11.84 -9.59 4.84
C VAL A 113 -13.26 -9.71 4.30
N LEU A 114 -14.22 -10.03 5.16
CA LEU A 114 -15.64 -10.12 4.81
C LEU A 114 -15.94 -11.03 3.60
N GLY A 115 -15.15 -12.08 3.39
CA GLY A 115 -15.27 -12.99 2.26
C GLY A 115 -14.73 -12.46 0.92
N THR A 116 -14.00 -11.35 0.93
CA THR A 116 -13.31 -10.78 -0.25
C THR A 116 -11.84 -11.18 -0.31
N GLN A 117 -11.18 -10.95 -1.44
CA GLN A 117 -9.72 -11.09 -1.61
C GLN A 117 -8.97 -9.76 -1.38
N GLY A 118 -9.54 -8.89 -0.54
CA GLY A 118 -8.92 -7.64 -0.10
C GLY A 118 -9.31 -6.40 -0.91
N MET A 119 -8.86 -5.24 -0.44
CA MET A 119 -9.24 -3.93 -1.01
C MET A 119 -8.83 -3.80 -2.47
N TRP A 120 -7.71 -4.39 -2.87
CA TRP A 120 -7.29 -4.42 -4.26
C TRP A 120 -8.27 -5.15 -5.18
N ARG A 121 -8.91 -6.24 -4.73
CA ARG A 121 -9.91 -6.92 -5.54
C ARG A 121 -11.16 -6.06 -5.70
N ILE A 122 -11.65 -5.48 -4.61
CA ILE A 122 -12.83 -4.60 -4.65
C ILE A 122 -12.57 -3.40 -5.57
N TYR A 123 -11.39 -2.80 -5.49
CA TYR A 123 -10.97 -1.72 -6.38
C TYR A 123 -11.03 -2.11 -7.86
N LEU A 124 -10.52 -3.29 -8.19
CA LEU A 124 -10.56 -3.81 -9.55
C LEU A 124 -12.00 -4.04 -10.02
N ASP A 125 -12.86 -4.62 -9.17
CA ASP A 125 -14.27 -4.84 -9.51
C ASP A 125 -15.02 -3.52 -9.75
N LEU A 126 -14.73 -2.47 -8.97
CA LEU A 126 -15.26 -1.12 -9.19
C LEU A 126 -14.77 -0.49 -10.51
N ASN A 127 -13.59 -0.89 -10.97
CA ASN A 127 -12.91 -0.37 -12.15
C ASN A 127 -12.78 -1.42 -13.27
N ARG A 128 -13.73 -2.34 -13.36
CA ARG A 128 -13.74 -3.50 -14.28
C ARG A 128 -13.49 -3.18 -15.75
N ASP A 129 -13.89 -1.98 -16.18
CA ASP A 129 -13.78 -1.55 -17.58
C ASP A 129 -12.54 -0.65 -17.80
N SER A 130 -11.66 -0.52 -16.81
CA SER A 130 -10.43 0.25 -16.89
C SER A 130 -9.42 -0.38 -17.84
N THR A 131 -8.91 0.41 -18.78
CA THR A 131 -7.83 -0.02 -19.67
C THR A 131 -6.47 -0.12 -18.97
N LEU A 132 -6.37 0.36 -17.71
CA LEU A 132 -5.14 0.25 -16.90
C LEU A 132 -4.95 -1.14 -16.30
N HIS A 133 -6.05 -1.90 -16.13
CA HIS A 133 -6.06 -3.23 -15.50
C HIS A 133 -6.85 -4.22 -16.37
N PRO A 134 -6.42 -4.48 -17.61
CA PRO A 134 -7.12 -5.40 -18.51
C PRO A 134 -7.18 -6.82 -17.93
N ARG A 135 -8.36 -7.44 -18.04
CA ARG A 135 -8.56 -8.86 -17.77
C ARG A 135 -7.81 -9.73 -18.81
N PRO A 136 -7.45 -10.99 -18.49
CA PRO A 136 -7.82 -11.73 -17.28
C PRO A 136 -7.00 -11.37 -16.04
N TRP A 137 -7.64 -11.36 -14.87
CA TRP A 137 -6.94 -11.26 -13.59
C TRP A 137 -6.78 -12.63 -12.94
N HIS A 138 -5.60 -12.91 -12.40
CA HIS A 138 -5.32 -14.15 -11.68
C HIS A 138 -5.14 -13.85 -10.21
N VAL A 139 -5.97 -14.46 -9.37
CA VAL A 139 -5.98 -14.23 -7.92
C VAL A 139 -5.37 -15.43 -7.23
N TRP A 140 -4.33 -15.17 -6.44
CA TRP A 140 -3.62 -16.19 -5.68
C TRP A 140 -3.83 -15.95 -4.19
N SER A 141 -4.15 -17.00 -3.44
CA SER A 141 -3.97 -17.02 -1.99
C SER A 141 -2.51 -17.38 -1.70
N VAL A 142 -1.88 -16.66 -0.79
CA VAL A 142 -0.49 -16.91 -0.37
C VAL A 142 -0.42 -17.08 1.14
N VAL A 143 0.43 -18.00 1.58
CA VAL A 143 0.64 -18.29 3.00
C VAL A 143 2.05 -17.90 3.37
N PRO A 144 2.24 -16.78 4.10
CA PRO A 144 3.54 -16.40 4.62
C PRO A 144 4.13 -17.51 5.50
N ARG A 145 5.44 -17.74 5.39
CA ARG A 145 6.14 -18.69 6.25
C ARG A 145 6.06 -18.23 7.72
N PRO A 146 6.16 -19.14 8.70
CA PRO A 146 6.27 -18.75 10.10
C PRO A 146 7.49 -17.85 10.35
N GLY A 147 7.35 -16.90 11.28
CA GLY A 147 8.46 -16.05 11.74
C GLY A 147 8.84 -14.91 10.80
N VAL A 148 7.98 -14.56 9.83
CA VAL A 148 8.16 -13.34 9.03
C VAL A 148 8.15 -12.10 9.92
N VAL A 149 9.02 -11.15 9.60
CA VAL A 149 9.07 -9.84 10.27
C VAL A 149 8.37 -8.83 9.38
N VAL A 150 7.26 -8.28 9.87
CA VAL A 150 6.48 -7.26 9.16
C VAL A 150 6.65 -5.92 9.89
N ARG A 151 6.97 -4.86 9.15
CA ARG A 151 6.87 -3.49 9.63
C ARG A 151 5.44 -3.00 9.38
N GLU A 152 4.69 -2.89 10.45
CA GLU A 152 3.33 -2.34 10.43
C GLU A 152 3.36 -0.82 10.40
N ILE A 153 2.50 -0.21 9.57
CA ILE A 153 2.27 1.22 9.48
C ILE A 153 0.78 1.47 9.58
N THR A 154 0.35 1.97 10.72
CA THR A 154 -1.05 2.20 11.09
C THR A 154 -1.42 3.69 11.15
N SER A 155 -0.44 4.57 10.94
CA SER A 155 -0.55 6.02 11.04
C SER A 155 0.43 6.77 10.12
N ALA A 156 0.19 8.07 9.92
CA ALA A 156 1.13 8.96 9.24
C ALA A 156 2.42 9.17 10.06
N THR A 157 2.32 9.21 11.39
CA THR A 157 3.48 9.32 12.27
C THR A 157 4.43 8.14 12.08
N GLU A 158 3.93 6.91 12.10
CA GLU A 158 4.74 5.70 11.87
C GLU A 158 5.33 5.65 10.46
N TRP A 159 4.61 6.19 9.45
CA TRP A 159 5.16 6.34 8.11
C TRP A 159 6.38 7.27 8.10
N VAL A 160 6.27 8.45 8.73
CA VAL A 160 7.40 9.39 8.83
C VAL A 160 8.56 8.77 9.61
N GLU A 161 8.28 8.07 10.71
CA GLU A 161 9.31 7.37 11.49
C GLU A 161 10.05 6.31 10.68
N LEU A 162 9.35 5.56 9.80
CA LEU A 162 9.99 4.62 8.88
C LEU A 162 10.95 5.35 7.93
N VAL A 163 10.49 6.44 7.29
CA VAL A 163 11.32 7.23 6.36
C VAL A 163 12.51 7.85 7.08
N GLU A 164 12.34 8.34 8.31
CA GLU A 164 13.44 8.91 9.11
C GLU A 164 14.48 7.86 9.54
N SER A 165 14.04 6.61 9.73
CA SER A 165 14.89 5.47 10.10
C SER A 165 15.72 4.97 8.91
N TYR A 166 15.16 5.05 7.70
CA TYR A 166 15.79 4.60 6.47
C TYR A 166 15.77 5.71 5.40
N PRO A 167 16.49 6.82 5.58
CA PRO A 167 16.34 7.98 4.70
C PRO A 167 17.20 7.87 3.44
N VAL A 168 16.60 8.16 2.28
CA VAL A 168 17.29 8.55 1.04
C VAL A 168 16.78 9.93 0.62
N SER A 169 17.68 10.90 0.49
CA SER A 169 17.32 12.27 0.12
C SER A 169 17.53 12.54 -1.37
N THR A 170 16.59 13.22 -2.01
CA THR A 170 16.70 13.73 -3.39
C THR A 170 16.15 15.15 -3.43
N GLY A 171 17.05 16.14 -3.52
CA GLY A 171 16.66 17.54 -3.34
C GLY A 171 16.18 17.81 -1.90
N GLU A 172 15.01 18.43 -1.77
CA GLU A 172 14.37 18.71 -0.47
C GLU A 172 13.53 17.53 0.07
N LEU A 173 13.33 16.51 -0.77
CA LEU A 173 12.48 15.37 -0.48
C LEU A 173 13.27 14.21 0.11
N THR A 174 12.66 13.54 1.09
CA THR A 174 13.18 12.33 1.73
C THR A 174 12.24 11.16 1.44
N TYR A 175 12.83 10.06 1.01
CA TYR A 175 12.16 8.81 0.64
C TYR A 175 12.67 7.67 1.53
N PRO A 176 11.88 6.60 1.70
CA PRO A 176 12.38 5.37 2.33
C PRO A 176 13.43 4.67 1.46
N ASP A 177 14.51 4.21 2.10
CA ASP A 177 15.52 3.32 1.52
C ASP A 177 15.01 1.88 1.55
N TRP A 178 14.33 1.46 0.48
CA TRP A 178 13.75 0.13 0.40
C TRP A 178 14.79 -0.99 0.46
N SER A 179 16.01 -0.75 -0.02
CA SER A 179 17.11 -1.72 0.06
C SER A 179 17.48 -1.96 1.52
N ARG A 180 17.67 -0.90 2.30
CA ARG A 180 18.00 -1.02 3.73
C ARG A 180 16.82 -1.53 4.57
N ILE A 181 15.59 -1.13 4.25
CA ILE A 181 14.40 -1.69 4.92
C ILE A 181 14.35 -3.20 4.68
N ALA A 182 14.65 -3.66 3.46
CA ALA A 182 14.66 -5.07 3.11
C ALA A 182 15.78 -5.87 3.78
N GLU A 183 16.75 -5.25 4.46
CA GLU A 183 17.72 -5.96 5.30
C GLU A 183 17.09 -6.36 6.64
N ASP A 184 16.24 -5.49 7.20
CA ASP A 184 15.71 -5.60 8.55
C ASP A 184 14.35 -6.30 8.66
N VAL A 185 13.53 -6.23 7.60
CA VAL A 185 12.18 -6.82 7.60
C VAL A 185 11.90 -7.62 6.33
N ASP A 186 10.97 -8.57 6.42
CA ASP A 186 10.49 -9.35 5.28
C ASP A 186 9.40 -8.61 4.49
N ALA A 187 8.64 -7.75 5.18
CA ALA A 187 7.56 -6.99 4.57
C ALA A 187 7.27 -5.66 5.28
N VAL A 188 6.59 -4.76 4.56
CA VAL A 188 5.99 -3.54 5.09
C VAL A 188 4.49 -3.58 4.80
N HIS A 189 3.67 -3.49 5.84
CA HIS A 189 2.22 -3.41 5.72
C HIS A 189 1.73 -2.01 6.06
N MET A 190 0.79 -1.51 5.25
CA MET A 190 0.16 -0.23 5.49
C MET A 190 -1.36 -0.41 5.56
N THR A 191 -1.94 -0.03 6.69
CA THR A 191 -3.37 -0.17 6.92
C THR A 191 -4.18 0.89 6.15
N ALA A 192 -5.48 0.67 5.98
CA ALA A 192 -6.37 1.64 5.35
C ALA A 192 -6.39 2.99 6.08
N ARG A 193 -6.27 3.00 7.42
CA ARG A 193 -6.16 4.25 8.20
C ARG A 193 -4.88 5.00 7.88
N ALA A 194 -3.74 4.30 7.82
CA ALA A 194 -2.47 4.91 7.46
C ALA A 194 -2.51 5.48 6.04
N VAL A 195 -3.09 4.75 5.08
CA VAL A 195 -3.28 5.24 3.72
C VAL A 195 -4.09 6.54 3.72
N ALA A 196 -5.23 6.56 4.41
CA ALA A 196 -6.04 7.78 4.52
C ALA A 196 -5.28 8.96 5.16
N ALA A 197 -4.39 8.68 6.12
CA ALA A 197 -3.62 9.68 6.83
C ALA A 197 -2.42 10.22 6.04
N THR A 198 -2.00 9.54 4.96
CA THR A 198 -0.75 9.86 4.26
C THR A 198 -0.92 10.20 2.78
N GLN A 199 -1.96 9.68 2.14
CA GLN A 199 -2.14 9.76 0.69
C GLN A 199 -2.08 11.20 0.19
N GLY A 200 -1.08 11.51 -0.63
CA GLY A 200 -0.89 12.81 -1.26
C GLY A 200 -0.45 13.95 -0.34
N LEU A 201 -0.05 13.67 0.90
CA LEU A 201 0.40 14.68 1.86
C LEU A 201 1.93 14.72 1.96
N TYR A 202 2.48 15.93 2.04
CA TYR A 202 3.88 16.17 2.40
C TYR A 202 3.99 16.28 3.92
N PHE A 203 5.02 15.66 4.51
CA PHE A 203 5.23 15.74 5.95
C PHE A 203 6.54 16.40 6.32
N GLU A 204 6.51 17.18 7.40
CA GLU A 204 7.74 17.65 8.03
C GLU A 204 8.47 16.49 8.71
N SER A 205 9.78 16.46 8.59
CA SER A 205 10.66 15.54 9.32
C SER A 205 11.92 16.27 9.79
N ARG A 206 12.67 15.64 10.70
CA ARG A 206 13.96 16.16 11.16
C ARG A 206 15.01 16.21 10.06
N ARG A 207 14.80 15.52 8.93
CA ARG A 207 15.74 15.35 7.82
C ARG A 207 15.33 16.08 6.54
N GLY A 208 14.22 16.83 6.55
CA GLY A 208 13.68 17.52 5.39
C GLY A 208 12.19 17.24 5.24
N ILE A 209 11.68 17.30 4.01
CA ILE A 209 10.27 17.02 3.71
C ILE A 209 10.15 15.55 3.31
N VAL A 210 9.28 14.77 3.95
CA VAL A 210 8.96 13.43 3.48
C VAL A 210 8.14 13.55 2.20
N ALA A 211 8.58 12.85 1.16
CA ALA A 211 7.89 12.81 -0.13
C ALA A 211 6.46 12.27 0.02
N PRO A 212 5.52 12.72 -0.82
CA PRO A 212 4.11 12.39 -0.66
C PRO A 212 3.87 10.90 -0.89
N THR A 213 3.21 10.27 0.07
CA THR A 213 2.90 8.84 0.02
C THR A 213 1.81 8.59 -1.01
N TYR A 214 2.01 7.56 -1.83
CA TYR A 214 1.01 7.08 -2.78
C TYR A 214 0.89 5.57 -2.68
N TRP A 215 0.29 5.11 -1.59
CA TRP A 215 0.05 3.68 -1.37
C TRP A 215 -1.24 3.22 -2.05
N GLY A 216 -2.20 4.13 -2.18
CA GLY A 216 -3.49 3.92 -2.86
C GLY A 216 -4.49 3.21 -1.98
N LEU A 217 -4.19 2.00 -1.52
CA LEU A 217 -5.06 1.18 -0.68
C LEU A 217 -4.23 0.39 0.33
N GLU A 218 -4.90 -0.23 1.30
CA GLU A 218 -4.27 -1.25 2.15
C GLU A 218 -3.47 -2.22 1.28
N SER A 219 -2.21 -2.42 1.65
CA SER A 219 -1.40 -3.44 1.03
C SER A 219 -0.15 -3.74 1.84
N THR A 220 0.29 -4.98 1.72
CA THR A 220 1.57 -5.46 2.23
C THR A 220 2.55 -5.61 1.08
N LEU A 221 3.68 -4.93 1.18
CA LEU A 221 4.82 -5.12 0.29
C LEU A 221 5.77 -6.15 0.91
N TRP A 222 5.88 -7.31 0.29
CA TRP A 222 6.86 -8.34 0.62
C TRP A 222 8.17 -8.04 -0.13
N LEU A 223 9.23 -7.76 0.62
CA LEU A 223 10.52 -7.31 0.08
C LEU A 223 11.43 -8.47 -0.34
N ARG A 224 11.07 -9.69 0.07
CA ARG A 224 11.72 -10.95 -0.30
C ARG A 224 10.69 -12.07 -0.38
N TRP A 225 11.05 -13.19 -1.00
CA TRP A 225 10.14 -14.34 -1.04
C TRP A 225 9.94 -14.93 0.35
N SER A 226 8.70 -14.82 0.85
CA SER A 226 8.36 -15.12 2.25
C SER A 226 7.18 -16.06 2.40
N PHE A 227 6.87 -16.86 1.37
CA PHE A 227 5.71 -17.74 1.36
C PHE A 227 6.11 -19.21 1.46
N SER A 228 5.41 -19.96 2.30
CA SER A 228 5.53 -21.43 2.39
C SER A 228 4.56 -22.14 1.45
N ASP A 229 3.46 -21.50 1.07
CA ASP A 229 2.47 -22.06 0.15
C ASP A 229 1.77 -20.96 -0.65
N GLN A 230 1.21 -21.34 -1.79
CA GLN A 230 0.42 -20.50 -2.67
C GLN A 230 -0.54 -21.32 -3.51
N SER A 231 -1.72 -20.79 -3.79
CA SER A 231 -2.70 -21.44 -4.67
C SER A 231 -3.45 -20.42 -5.51
N LEU A 232 -3.65 -20.75 -6.78
CA LEU A 232 -4.54 -19.98 -7.66
C LEU A 232 -5.98 -20.26 -7.22
N VAL A 233 -6.71 -19.22 -6.84
CA VAL A 233 -8.08 -19.34 -6.32
C VAL A 233 -9.13 -18.87 -7.31
N GLU A 234 -8.78 -17.96 -8.23
CA GLU A 234 -9.72 -17.41 -9.20
C GLU A 234 -9.02 -16.91 -10.46
N VAL A 235 -9.68 -17.06 -11.61
CA VAL A 235 -9.36 -16.36 -12.86
C VAL A 235 -10.58 -15.54 -13.26
N VAL A 236 -10.39 -14.24 -13.46
CA VAL A 236 -11.46 -13.29 -13.79
C VAL A 236 -11.31 -12.87 -15.25
N ASP A 237 -12.12 -13.43 -16.14
CA ASP A 237 -12.15 -13.14 -17.59
C ASP A 237 -12.89 -11.83 -17.93
#